data_AF-A0A2E4V5S8-F1
#
_entry.id   AF-A0A2E4V5S8-F1
#
_cell.length_a   1.000
_cell.length_b   1.000
_cell.length_c   1.000
_cell.angle_alpha   90.00
_cell.angle_beta   90.00
_cell.angle_gamma   90.00
#
_symmetry.space_group_name_H-M   'P 1'
#
loop_
_entity.id
_entity.type
_entity.pdbx_description
1 polymer ?
#
loop_
_entity_poly.entity_id
_entity_poly.type
_entity_poly.pdbx_seq_one_letter_code
_entity_poly.pdbx_strand_id
1 'polypeptide(L)'
;MKKIYLILIVFFSCTNEVNIPDDIMSKDEMIEFLFDVNLINSSRGFISKSNNNYFMVRDTMLFRKHSIDCLTFVRSNSFYTKNPKLYMDIYDGINKKIKIIKDSLNNVKN
;
A
#
# COMPACT_ATOMS: atom_id res chain seq x y z
N MET A 1 47.23 6.67 -4.55
CA MET A 1 46.87 5.27 -4.22
C MET A 1 45.67 5.14 -3.27
N LYS A 2 45.45 6.06 -2.31
CA LYS A 2 44.26 6.04 -1.41
C LYS A 2 42.89 6.26 -2.12
N LYS A 3 42.86 6.98 -3.26
CA LYS A 3 41.62 7.28 -4.00
C LYS A 3 41.00 6.06 -4.71
N ILE A 4 41.79 5.03 -5.04
CA ILE A 4 41.31 3.81 -5.72
C ILE A 4 40.48 2.93 -4.78
N TYR A 5 40.82 2.89 -3.49
CA TYR A 5 40.04 2.16 -2.49
C TYR A 5 38.64 2.74 -2.28
N LEU A 6 38.44 4.03 -2.54
CA LEU A 6 37.13 4.69 -2.41
C LEU A 6 36.15 4.28 -3.53
N ILE A 7 36.65 3.92 -4.71
CA ILE A 7 35.83 3.53 -5.87
C ILE A 7 35.29 2.10 -5.72
N LEU A 8 36.00 1.21 -5.03
CA LEU A 8 35.61 -0.20 -4.89
C LEU A 8 34.40 -0.39 -3.96
N ILE A 9 34.14 0.56 -3.03
CA ILE A 9 33.05 0.47 -2.05
C ILE A 9 31.67 0.75 -2.68
N VAL A 10 31.62 1.48 -3.80
CA VAL A 10 30.35 1.91 -4.43
C VAL A 10 29.62 0.75 -5.14
N PHE A 11 30.31 -0.34 -5.48
CA PHE A 11 29.73 -1.47 -6.21
C PHE A 11 29.09 -2.54 -5.30
N PHE A 12 29.19 -2.42 -3.98
CA PHE A 12 28.55 -3.33 -3.00
C PHE A 12 27.19 -2.83 -2.48
N SER A 13 26.43 -2.10 -3.31
CA SER A 13 25.03 -1.81 -2.99
C SER A 13 24.20 -3.10 -3.12
N CYS A 14 23.99 -3.79 -2.01
CA CYS A 14 23.15 -4.98 -1.95
C CYS A 14 21.68 -4.59 -2.20
N THR A 15 21.12 -4.98 -3.35
CA THR A 15 19.67 -4.96 -3.56
C THR A 15 19.09 -6.15 -2.81
N ASN A 16 18.65 -5.93 -1.57
CA ASN A 16 17.88 -6.94 -0.85
C ASN A 16 16.50 -7.01 -1.52
N GLU A 17 16.31 -7.96 -2.43
CA GLU A 17 14.98 -8.32 -2.90
C GLU A 17 14.19 -8.82 -1.69
N VAL A 18 13.15 -8.08 -1.35
CA VAL A 18 12.28 -8.40 -0.23
C VAL A 18 11.31 -9.48 -0.69
N ASN A 19 11.51 -10.71 -0.23
CA ASN A 19 10.59 -11.81 -0.47
C ASN A 19 9.28 -11.55 0.28
N ILE A 20 8.18 -11.46 -0.46
CA ILE A 20 6.83 -11.34 0.10
C ILE A 20 6.40 -12.74 0.56
N PRO A 21 6.01 -12.94 1.83
CA PRO A 21 5.48 -14.23 2.30
C PRO A 21 4.20 -14.63 1.57
N ASP A 22 4.00 -15.93 1.36
CA ASP A 22 2.81 -16.47 0.69
C ASP A 22 1.53 -16.37 1.54
N ASP A 23 1.66 -16.11 2.85
CA ASP A 23 0.55 -16.07 3.81
C ASP A 23 -0.02 -14.66 4.07
N ILE A 24 0.44 -13.66 3.29
CA ILE A 24 -0.03 -12.29 3.35
C ILE A 24 -0.62 -11.84 2.01
N MET A 25 -1.39 -10.75 2.04
CA MET A 25 -1.92 -10.11 0.84
C MET A 25 -0.77 -9.68 -0.07
N SER A 26 -0.92 -9.95 -1.35
CA SER A 26 -0.09 -9.40 -2.42
C SER A 26 -0.19 -7.87 -2.50
N LYS A 27 0.72 -7.25 -3.27
CA LYS A 27 0.67 -5.80 -3.51
C LYS A 27 -0.64 -5.38 -4.15
N ASP A 28 -1.14 -6.15 -5.12
CA ASP A 28 -2.37 -5.83 -5.83
C ASP A 28 -3.60 -5.96 -4.92
N GLU A 29 -3.67 -7.02 -4.10
CA GLU A 29 -4.73 -7.15 -3.08
C GLU A 29 -4.71 -6.00 -2.07
N MET A 30 -3.52 -5.56 -1.64
CA MET A 30 -3.38 -4.39 -0.76
C MET A 30 -3.82 -3.09 -1.46
N ILE A 31 -3.51 -2.91 -2.75
CA ILE A 31 -3.96 -1.75 -3.54
C ILE A 31 -5.49 -1.72 -3.57
N GLU A 32 -6.13 -2.83 -3.92
CA GLU A 32 -7.59 -2.93 -4.01
C GLU A 32 -8.27 -2.69 -2.65
N PHE A 33 -7.77 -3.36 -1.60
CA PHE A 33 -8.34 -3.26 -0.28
C PHE A 33 -8.20 -1.86 0.31
N LEU A 34 -6.99 -1.29 0.28
CA LEU A 34 -6.73 0.04 0.82
C LEU A 34 -7.40 1.15 0.01
N PHE A 35 -7.58 0.97 -1.31
CA PHE A 35 -8.39 1.90 -2.11
C PHE A 35 -9.83 1.96 -1.58
N ASP A 36 -10.46 0.82 -1.35
CA ASP A 36 -11.83 0.77 -0.80
C ASP A 36 -11.91 1.32 0.63
N VAL A 37 -10.93 1.00 1.50
CA VAL A 37 -10.85 1.59 2.85
C VAL A 37 -10.83 3.12 2.76
N ASN A 38 -9.97 3.67 1.90
CA ASN A 38 -9.84 5.11 1.71
C ASN A 38 -11.12 5.73 1.14
N LEU A 39 -11.78 5.05 0.20
CA LEU A 39 -13.03 5.50 -0.38
C LEU A 39 -14.15 5.57 0.67
N ILE A 40 -14.31 4.52 1.49
CA ILE A 40 -15.29 4.46 2.57
C ILE A 40 -15.00 5.51 3.64
N ASN A 41 -13.74 5.67 4.04
CA ASN A 41 -13.35 6.67 5.03
C ASN A 41 -13.64 8.09 4.50
N SER A 42 -13.31 8.35 3.24
CA SER A 42 -13.56 9.63 2.58
C SER A 42 -15.07 9.93 2.47
N SER A 43 -15.89 8.93 2.13
CA SER A 43 -17.35 9.09 2.02
C SER A 43 -18.02 9.38 3.37
N ARG A 44 -17.43 8.92 4.48
CA ARG A 44 -17.91 9.19 5.84
C ARG A 44 -17.45 10.54 6.40
N GLY A 45 -16.68 11.32 5.64
CA GLY A 45 -16.03 12.53 6.14
C GLY A 45 -15.05 12.24 7.29
N PHE A 46 -14.45 11.03 7.30
CA PHE A 46 -13.54 10.62 8.36
C PHE A 46 -12.27 11.48 8.32
N ILE A 47 -12.07 12.28 9.38
CA ILE A 47 -10.84 13.03 9.61
C ILE A 47 -9.99 12.20 10.57
N SER A 48 -8.84 11.72 10.09
CA SER A 48 -7.87 10.98 10.92
C SER A 48 -7.39 11.90 12.06
N LYS A 49 -7.91 11.71 13.27
CA LYS A 49 -7.27 12.24 14.49
C LYS A 49 -6.06 11.34 14.73
N SER A 50 -4.86 11.92 14.75
CA SER A 50 -3.56 11.25 14.57
C SER A 50 -3.21 10.08 15.50
N ASN A 51 -4.07 9.68 16.43
CA ASN A 51 -3.80 8.63 17.39
C ASN A 51 -4.74 7.43 17.18
N ASN A 52 -4.19 6.41 16.51
CA ASN A 52 -4.46 4.98 16.66
C ASN A 52 -5.60 4.26 15.90
N ASN A 53 -6.40 4.90 15.04
CA ASN A 53 -7.55 4.18 14.44
C ASN A 53 -7.79 4.36 12.93
N TYR A 54 -6.76 4.71 12.15
CA TYR A 54 -6.93 4.88 10.69
C TYR A 54 -7.45 3.61 9.98
N PHE A 55 -7.15 2.42 10.53
CA PHE A 55 -7.60 1.13 10.00
C PHE A 55 -8.52 0.38 10.98
N MET A 56 -9.38 1.08 11.73
CA MET A 56 -10.45 0.41 12.49
C MET A 56 -11.56 -0.06 11.54
N VAL A 57 -11.17 -0.83 10.51
CA VAL A 57 -12.04 -1.52 9.58
C VAL A 57 -12.66 -2.67 10.35
N ARG A 58 -13.79 -2.40 11.01
CA ARG A 58 -14.68 -3.45 11.54
C ARG A 58 -15.75 -3.83 10.52
N ASP A 59 -15.47 -3.58 9.25
CA ASP A 59 -16.42 -3.79 8.18
C ASP A 59 -16.26 -5.20 7.65
N THR A 60 -17.06 -6.12 8.21
CA THR A 60 -17.10 -7.51 7.79
C THR A 60 -17.48 -7.65 6.31
N MET A 61 -18.20 -6.68 5.74
CA MET A 61 -18.53 -6.67 4.31
C MET A 61 -17.30 -6.34 3.46
N LEU A 62 -16.43 -5.44 3.93
CA LEU A 62 -15.19 -5.12 3.22
C LEU A 62 -14.24 -6.31 3.14
N PHE A 63 -14.01 -7.00 4.26
CA PHE A 63 -13.18 -8.22 4.28
C PHE A 63 -13.76 -9.31 3.35
N ARG A 64 -15.07 -9.50 3.37
CA ARG A 64 -15.76 -10.46 2.47
C ARG A 64 -15.62 -10.07 1.00
N LYS A 65 -15.70 -8.78 0.64
CA LYS A 65 -15.54 -8.30 -0.74
C LYS A 65 -14.17 -8.69 -1.32
N HIS A 66 -13.13 -8.59 -0.49
CA HIS A 66 -11.75 -8.89 -0.88
C HIS A 66 -11.35 -10.34 -0.60
N SER A 67 -12.26 -11.19 -0.12
CA SER A 67 -11.99 -12.60 0.22
C SER A 67 -10.81 -12.78 1.20
N ILE A 68 -10.64 -11.84 2.13
CA ILE A 68 -9.60 -11.87 3.18
C ILE A 68 -10.23 -11.83 4.57
N ASP A 69 -9.45 -12.13 5.60
CA ASP A 69 -9.82 -11.92 7.00
C ASP A 69 -9.00 -10.78 7.65
N CYS A 70 -9.42 -10.38 8.84
CA CYS A 70 -8.77 -9.32 9.61
C CYS A 70 -7.31 -9.67 9.98
N LEU A 71 -7.03 -10.93 10.32
CA LEU A 71 -5.69 -11.36 10.73
C LEU A 71 -4.71 -11.31 9.55
N THR A 72 -5.16 -11.70 8.37
CA THR A 72 -4.43 -11.63 7.10
C THR A 72 -4.11 -10.18 6.76
N PHE A 73 -5.09 -9.26 6.87
CA PHE A 73 -4.81 -7.83 6.70
C PHE A 73 -3.80 -7.29 7.73
N VAL A 74 -3.96 -7.63 9.03
CA VAL A 74 -3.04 -7.14 10.08
C VAL A 74 -1.61 -7.61 9.84
N ARG A 75 -1.41 -8.88 9.46
CA ARG A 75 -0.09 -9.42 9.10
C ARG A 75 0.48 -8.72 7.87
N SER A 76 -0.32 -8.56 6.82
CA SER A 76 0.07 -7.88 5.58
C SER A 76 0.49 -6.44 5.85
N ASN A 77 -0.35 -5.68 6.56
CA ASN A 77 -0.06 -4.30 6.92
C ASN A 77 1.19 -4.19 7.81
N SER A 78 1.39 -5.12 8.76
CA SER A 78 2.62 -5.17 9.56
C SER A 78 3.87 -5.43 8.71
N PHE A 79 3.78 -6.29 7.70
CA PHE A 79 4.87 -6.56 6.78
C PHE A 79 5.20 -5.34 5.90
N TYR A 80 4.20 -4.77 5.22
CA TYR A 80 4.43 -3.65 4.31
C TYR A 80 4.88 -2.38 5.06
N THR A 81 4.37 -2.10 6.25
CA THR A 81 4.84 -0.97 7.06
C THR A 81 6.31 -1.08 7.48
N LYS A 82 6.84 -2.30 7.65
CA LYS A 82 8.27 -2.56 7.87
C LYS A 82 9.11 -2.50 6.59
N ASN A 83 8.48 -2.42 5.42
CA ASN A 83 9.12 -2.38 4.11
C ASN A 83 8.66 -1.14 3.31
N PRO A 84 9.13 0.08 3.67
CA PRO A 84 8.56 1.33 3.16
C PRO A 84 8.55 1.46 1.64
N LYS A 85 9.57 0.92 0.95
CA LYS A 85 9.63 0.94 -0.53
C LYS A 85 8.45 0.17 -1.14
N LEU A 86 8.17 -1.04 -0.65
CA LEU A 86 7.04 -1.83 -1.13
C LEU A 86 5.70 -1.17 -0.78
N TYR A 87 5.62 -0.52 0.39
CA TYR A 87 4.40 0.16 0.78
C TYR A 87 4.13 1.41 -0.03
N MET A 88 5.19 2.12 -0.44
CA MET A 88 5.09 3.23 -1.38
C MET A 88 4.55 2.77 -2.74
N ASP A 89 5.03 1.62 -3.27
CA ASP A 89 4.50 1.04 -4.52
C ASP A 89 2.98 0.80 -4.44
N ILE A 90 2.48 0.35 -3.28
CA ILE A 90 1.05 0.14 -3.03
C ILE A 90 0.30 1.49 -3.12
N TYR A 91 0.79 2.53 -2.45
CA TYR A 91 0.15 3.85 -2.52
C TYR A 91 0.22 4.49 -3.91
N ASP A 92 1.29 4.25 -4.67
CA ASP A 92 1.37 4.65 -6.07
C ASP A 92 0.33 3.92 -6.93
N GLY A 93 0.08 2.65 -6.66
CA GLY A 93 -1.02 1.88 -7.26
C GLY A 93 -2.39 2.49 -6.97
N ILE A 94 -2.66 2.84 -5.71
CA ILE A 94 -3.89 3.51 -5.28
C ILE A 94 -4.05 4.85 -6.03
N ASN A 95 -3.00 5.66 -6.11
CA ASN A 95 -2.99 6.94 -6.83
C ASN A 95 -3.30 6.76 -8.32
N LYS A 96 -2.76 5.72 -8.96
CA LYS A 96 -3.09 5.38 -10.35
C LYS A 96 -4.58 5.07 -10.51
N LYS A 97 -5.18 4.27 -9.61
CA LYS A 97 -6.64 4.01 -9.65
C LYS A 97 -7.47 5.28 -9.51
N ILE A 98 -7.11 6.15 -8.57
CA ILE A 98 -7.77 7.45 -8.38
C ILE A 98 -7.69 8.29 -9.66
N LYS A 99 -6.51 8.32 -10.30
CA LYS A 99 -6.32 9.04 -11.56
C LYS A 99 -7.23 8.51 -12.68
N ILE A 100 -7.28 7.20 -12.87
CA ILE A 100 -8.15 6.56 -13.88
C ILE A 100 -9.61 6.96 -13.69
N ILE A 101 -10.10 6.95 -12.44
CA ILE A 101 -11.48 7.35 -12.13
C ILE A 101 -11.70 8.83 -12.44
N LYS A 102 -10.77 9.72 -12.06
CA LYS A 102 -10.86 11.15 -12.36
C LYS A 102 -10.89 11.42 -13.87
N ASP A 103 -10.02 10.77 -14.61
CA ASP A 103 -9.93 10.92 -16.07
C ASP A 103 -11.23 10.43 -16.73
N SER A 104 -11.78 9.30 -16.28
CA SER A 104 -13.08 8.80 -16.72
C SER A 104 -14.22 9.79 -16.48
N LEU A 105 -14.24 10.48 -15.34
CA LEU A 105 -15.29 11.45 -15.02
C LEU A 105 -15.16 12.74 -15.84
N ASN A 106 -13.93 13.15 -16.15
CA ASN A 106 -13.67 14.34 -16.98
C ASN A 106 -14.03 14.09 -18.44
N ASN A 107 -13.79 12.88 -18.96
CA ASN A 107 -14.12 12.51 -20.34
C ASN A 107 -15.63 12.43 -20.59
N VAL A 108 -16.45 12.19 -19.56
CA VAL A 108 -17.93 12.18 -19.67
C VAL A 108 -18.51 13.61 -19.67
N LYS A 109 -17.77 14.60 -19.18
CA LYS A 109 -18.22 16.00 -19.15
C LYS A 109 -17.94 16.77 -20.45
N ASN A 110 -17.16 16.21 -21.36
CA ASN A 110 -16.90 16.74 -22.71
C ASN A 110 -17.75 16.00 -23.74
#